data_AF-A0A1J9QVR4-F1
#
_entry.id   AF-A0A1J9QVR4-F1
#
_cell.length_a   1.000
_cell.length_b   1.000
_cell.length_c   1.000
_cell.angle_alpha   90.00
_cell.angle_beta   90.00
_cell.angle_gamma   90.00
#
_symmetry.space_group_name_H-M   'P 1'
#
loop_
_entity.id
_entity.type
_entity.pdbx_description
1 polymer ?
#
loop_
_entity_poly.entity_id
_entity_poly.type
_entity_poly.pdbx_seq_one_letter_code
_entity_poly.pdbx_strand_id
1 'polypeptide(L)'
;MRRVPCIKWLPSTTVVAIISFSIVFLNTSLQHPASIVLQHLLLNRFLVLISSIPFSTMFVLSPERITAWQRVLAYYASSTLVGRLALKAAGATEMGESSGSLTVVDNRTNRSYNIDIHHNAIKATDFRQISAAGIAADPVDQVESGLRIIDKGFLNTACMESSVTYIDGKRGCIQYRDTSIDDLFRDNDYEEVMHLLIWGHLPSAVEKRKLRRSLAAAMVPPQSVVDVIHAFDRDAITMSMLLAGLSAFAAVDEGTKEVHTSGRPAYLGKTEAVDAAIIRTLAALATTIALVYCHKRGKAFTPADPNGSYIGNVLLMMGFHEPGQKKPNQKIEECFEKLWVLYADHEMTNSTASFLHAASTLTDPISCSITGIVSAYGPLHGGAIDLAYKGFEEVGAPENVHLLISDVKAKKQRLFGYGHRIYKTVDPRAKFIRAMMDEHSELMEQNPLLRIALEVDRVANSDAYFTSRNLKANADLYGCFLYTAMGFETDIIIPMASLSRTAGVMAHWREAMHQTPMLWRPLQVFTGSAAQ
;
A
#
# COMPACT_ATOMS: atom_id res chain seq x y z
N MET A 1 10.63 19.72 -64.36
CA MET A 1 9.90 20.96 -64.04
C MET A 1 8.57 20.62 -63.39
N ARG A 2 8.23 21.34 -62.30
CA ARG A 2 6.93 21.45 -61.57
C ARG A 2 6.83 20.77 -60.18
N ARG A 3 6.74 21.69 -59.20
CA ARG A 3 5.97 21.74 -57.94
C ARG A 3 6.48 21.01 -56.69
N VAL A 4 7.15 21.78 -55.84
CA VAL A 4 7.24 21.61 -54.37
C VAL A 4 6.03 22.32 -53.73
N PRO A 5 5.36 21.76 -52.70
CA PRO A 5 4.34 22.46 -51.93
C PRO A 5 4.92 23.24 -50.73
N CYS A 6 4.31 24.38 -50.44
CA CYS A 6 4.63 25.32 -49.36
C CYS A 6 4.57 24.68 -47.96
N ILE A 7 5.60 24.93 -47.14
CA ILE A 7 5.51 24.83 -45.68
C ILE A 7 5.14 26.21 -45.15
N LYS A 8 3.98 26.28 -44.46
CA LYS A 8 3.49 27.47 -43.75
C LYS A 8 4.41 27.78 -42.57
N TRP A 9 4.89 29.02 -42.50
CA TRP A 9 5.52 29.59 -41.31
C TRP A 9 4.47 29.76 -40.20
N LEU A 10 4.75 29.24 -39.00
CA LEU A 10 4.08 29.64 -37.76
C LEU A 10 4.73 30.95 -37.25
N PRO A 11 3.97 31.88 -36.63
CA PRO A 11 4.49 33.20 -36.29
C PRO A 11 5.47 33.16 -35.11
N SER A 12 6.38 34.13 -35.13
CA SER A 12 7.44 34.48 -34.17
C SER A 12 7.00 34.76 -32.71
N THR A 13 5.76 34.43 -32.33
CA THR A 13 5.18 34.71 -31.01
C THR A 13 5.58 33.71 -29.92
N THR A 14 5.95 32.47 -30.26
CA THR A 14 6.24 31.43 -29.26
C THR A 14 7.61 31.58 -28.59
N VAL A 15 8.61 32.09 -29.32
CA VAL A 15 9.96 32.34 -28.78
C VAL A 15 9.99 33.57 -27.86
N VAL A 16 9.17 34.58 -28.18
CA VAL A 16 9.00 35.78 -27.34
C VAL A 16 8.27 35.46 -26.04
N ALA A 17 7.37 34.48 -26.03
CA ALA A 17 6.62 34.09 -24.82
C ALA A 17 7.51 33.45 -23.73
N ILE A 18 8.46 32.59 -24.10
CA ILE A 18 9.35 31.89 -23.13
C ILE A 18 10.35 32.86 -22.50
N ILE A 19 10.87 33.81 -23.28
CA ILE A 19 11.78 34.85 -22.79
C ILE A 19 11.02 35.85 -21.91
N SER A 20 9.79 36.23 -22.31
CA SER A 20 8.97 37.17 -21.54
C SER A 20 8.49 36.57 -20.21
N PHE A 21 8.10 35.30 -20.17
CA PHE A 21 7.64 34.64 -18.94
C PHE A 21 8.78 34.43 -17.94
N SER A 22 10.00 34.15 -18.43
CA SER A 22 11.19 34.00 -17.58
C SER A 22 11.64 35.35 -16.98
N ILE A 23 11.55 36.43 -17.76
CA ILE A 23 11.87 37.79 -17.29
C ILE A 23 10.83 38.29 -16.28
N VAL A 24 9.54 37.99 -16.49
CA VAL A 24 8.48 38.33 -15.53
C VAL A 24 8.64 37.56 -14.22
N PHE A 25 8.92 36.26 -14.26
CA PHE A 25 9.13 35.44 -13.05
C PHE A 25 10.34 35.89 -12.22
N LEU A 26 11.42 36.33 -12.88
CA LEU A 26 12.60 36.92 -12.23
C LEU A 26 12.35 38.33 -11.67
N ASN A 27 11.43 39.11 -12.25
CA ASN A 27 11.09 40.45 -11.76
C ASN A 27 10.04 40.46 -10.64
N THR A 28 9.10 39.51 -10.60
CA THR A 28 8.05 39.47 -9.58
C THR A 28 8.51 38.87 -8.24
N SER A 29 9.65 38.18 -8.20
CA SER A 29 10.06 37.36 -7.04
C SER A 29 11.12 38.00 -6.14
N LEU A 30 11.68 39.17 -6.48
CA LEU A 30 12.82 39.77 -5.75
C LEU A 30 12.75 41.31 -5.71
N GLN A 31 11.92 41.88 -4.81
CA GLN A 31 11.83 43.34 -4.59
C GLN A 31 12.87 43.91 -3.60
N HIS A 32 14.07 43.32 -3.51
CA HIS A 32 15.12 43.78 -2.58
C HIS A 32 16.33 44.35 -3.35
N PRO A 33 16.89 45.53 -3.01
CA PRO A 33 17.97 46.18 -3.79
C PRO A 33 19.23 45.33 -4.07
N ALA A 34 19.48 44.29 -3.27
CA ALA A 34 20.59 43.35 -3.45
C ALA A 34 20.39 42.34 -4.61
N SER A 35 19.19 42.26 -5.21
CA SER A 35 18.85 41.31 -6.27
C SER A 35 19.27 41.73 -7.68
N ILE A 36 19.52 43.03 -7.91
CA ILE A 36 19.76 43.59 -9.26
C ILE A 36 21.14 43.16 -9.82
N VAL A 37 22.17 43.13 -8.97
CA VAL A 37 23.51 42.68 -9.37
C VAL A 37 23.53 41.17 -9.66
N LEU A 38 22.76 40.40 -8.88
CA LEU A 38 22.61 38.95 -9.05
C LEU A 38 21.77 38.62 -10.30
N GLN A 39 20.73 39.41 -10.60
CA GLN A 39 19.96 39.32 -11.85
C GLN A 39 20.86 39.48 -13.07
N HIS A 40 21.76 40.47 -13.09
CA HIS A 40 22.68 40.68 -14.22
C HIS A 40 23.68 39.53 -14.41
N LEU A 41 24.20 38.95 -13.32
CA LEU A 41 25.15 37.83 -13.38
C LEU A 41 24.48 36.52 -13.83
N LEU A 42 23.26 36.25 -13.37
CA LEU A 42 22.50 35.06 -13.75
C LEU A 42 22.00 35.16 -15.20
N LEU A 43 21.54 36.34 -15.65
CA LEU A 43 21.11 36.54 -17.03
C LEU A 43 22.28 36.36 -18.01
N ASN A 44 23.46 36.89 -17.70
CA ASN A 44 24.64 36.74 -18.55
C ASN A 44 25.12 35.28 -18.63
N ARG A 45 25.10 34.52 -17.52
CA ARG A 45 25.46 33.09 -17.56
C ARG A 45 24.41 32.24 -18.27
N PHE A 46 23.13 32.58 -18.15
CA PHE A 46 22.04 31.88 -18.83
C PHE A 46 22.08 32.10 -20.34
N LEU A 47 22.39 33.33 -20.80
CA LEU A 47 22.57 33.65 -22.22
C LEU A 47 23.79 32.93 -22.83
N VAL A 48 24.88 32.78 -22.09
CA VAL A 48 26.06 32.00 -22.52
C VAL A 48 25.71 30.51 -22.65
N LEU A 49 24.91 29.96 -21.73
CA LEU A 49 24.48 28.56 -21.77
C LEU A 49 23.56 28.25 -22.96
N ILE A 50 22.69 29.20 -23.35
CA ILE A 50 21.79 29.04 -24.49
C ILE A 50 22.56 29.18 -25.82
N SER A 51 23.58 30.06 -25.87
CA SER A 51 24.40 30.27 -27.07
C SER A 51 25.29 29.09 -27.48
N SER A 52 25.45 28.09 -26.60
CA SER A 52 26.29 26.91 -26.81
C SER A 52 25.50 25.65 -27.25
N ILE A 53 24.18 25.78 -27.48
CA ILE A 53 23.33 24.67 -27.93
C ILE A 53 23.18 24.75 -29.47
N PRO A 54 23.58 23.71 -30.23
CA PRO A 54 23.37 23.69 -31.67
C PRO A 54 21.87 23.72 -31.99
N PHE A 55 21.47 24.58 -32.92
CA PHE A 55 20.06 24.88 -33.26
C PHE A 55 19.22 23.64 -33.67
N SER A 56 19.86 22.52 -33.99
CA SER A 56 19.25 21.26 -34.39
C SER A 56 18.65 20.42 -33.25
N THR A 57 18.98 20.69 -31.98
CA THR A 57 18.43 19.95 -30.82
C THR A 57 17.26 20.66 -30.12
N MET A 58 16.87 21.85 -30.57
CA MET A 58 15.85 22.66 -29.89
C MET A 58 14.40 22.38 -30.34
N PHE A 59 14.21 21.56 -31.38
CA PHE A 59 12.87 21.17 -31.82
C PHE A 59 12.55 19.75 -31.35
N VAL A 60 11.42 19.63 -30.65
CA VAL A 60 10.80 18.44 -30.04
C VAL A 60 11.32 18.08 -28.64
N LEU A 61 10.86 18.83 -27.64
CA LEU A 61 10.83 18.36 -26.25
C LEU A 61 9.38 18.10 -25.85
N SER A 62 9.06 16.85 -25.48
CA SER A 62 7.76 16.49 -24.90
C SER A 62 7.60 17.11 -23.49
N PRO A 63 6.36 17.31 -23.01
CA PRO A 63 6.10 17.84 -21.65
C PRO A 63 6.81 17.07 -20.53
N GLU A 64 6.97 15.76 -20.71
CA GLU A 64 7.68 14.87 -19.78
C GLU A 64 9.18 15.19 -19.69
N ARG A 65 9.83 15.50 -20.83
CA ARG A 65 11.24 15.88 -20.86
C ARG A 65 11.48 17.26 -20.26
N ILE A 66 10.55 18.20 -20.45
CA ILE A 66 10.60 19.53 -19.80
C ILE A 66 10.54 19.37 -18.28
N THR A 67 9.66 18.49 -17.78
CA THR A 67 9.51 18.21 -16.34
C THR A 67 10.77 17.53 -15.77
N ALA A 68 11.38 16.61 -16.52
CA ALA A 68 12.65 15.98 -16.13
C ALA A 68 13.81 16.99 -16.07
N TRP A 69 13.92 17.88 -17.05
CA TRP A 69 14.91 18.96 -17.05
C TRP A 69 14.70 19.97 -15.92
N GLN A 70 13.45 20.30 -15.59
CA GLN A 70 13.12 21.14 -14.44
C GLN A 70 13.54 20.49 -13.11
N ARG A 71 13.40 19.17 -12.97
CA ARG A 71 13.88 18.42 -11.78
C ARG A 71 15.40 18.41 -11.68
N VAL A 72 16.11 18.21 -12.79
CA VAL A 72 17.58 18.26 -12.84
C VAL A 72 18.09 19.67 -12.53
N LEU A 73 17.45 20.71 -13.06
CA LEU A 73 17.78 22.10 -12.78
C LEU A 73 17.48 22.50 -11.33
N ALA A 74 16.35 22.03 -10.77
CA ALA A 74 16.03 22.23 -9.35
C ALA A 74 17.04 21.53 -8.44
N TYR A 75 17.46 20.31 -8.79
CA TYR A 75 18.50 19.59 -8.07
C TYR A 75 19.85 20.32 -8.13
N TYR A 76 20.28 20.78 -9.31
CA TYR A 76 21.52 21.56 -9.49
C TYR A 76 21.47 22.93 -8.79
N ALA A 77 20.31 23.58 -8.78
CA ALA A 77 20.11 24.83 -8.02
C ALA A 77 20.19 24.57 -6.52
N SER A 78 19.61 23.48 -6.01
CA SER A 78 19.68 23.14 -4.58
C SER A 78 21.05 22.64 -4.10
N SER A 79 21.88 22.09 -5.00
CA SER A 79 23.20 21.50 -4.65
C SER A 79 24.35 22.50 -4.71
N THR A 80 24.21 23.62 -5.42
CA THR A 80 25.24 24.66 -5.51
C THR A 80 25.14 25.69 -4.38
N LEU A 81 26.28 26.21 -3.92
CA LEU A 81 26.33 27.25 -2.88
C LEU A 81 25.51 28.50 -3.27
N VAL A 82 25.55 28.88 -4.56
CA VAL A 82 24.84 30.05 -5.10
C VAL A 82 23.32 29.84 -5.08
N GLY A 83 22.84 28.64 -5.44
CA GLY A 83 21.39 28.38 -5.41
C GLY A 83 20.84 28.18 -3.99
N ARG A 84 21.66 27.68 -3.04
CA ARG A 84 21.34 27.70 -1.61
C ARG A 84 21.21 29.13 -1.05
N LEU A 85 22.12 30.03 -1.44
CA LEU A 85 22.06 31.45 -1.06
C LEU A 85 20.84 32.16 -1.67
N ALA A 86 20.45 31.83 -2.90
CA ALA A 86 19.26 32.38 -3.54
C ALA A 86 17.94 31.90 -2.90
N LEU A 87 17.86 30.61 -2.50
CA LEU A 87 16.73 30.07 -1.74
C LEU A 87 16.59 30.72 -0.35
N LYS A 88 17.73 30.96 0.32
CA LYS A 88 17.80 31.63 1.62
C LYS A 88 17.36 33.10 1.54
N ALA A 89 17.69 33.80 0.45
CA ALA A 89 17.26 35.17 0.17
C ALA A 89 15.76 35.27 -0.20
N ALA A 90 15.15 34.19 -0.68
CA ALA A 90 13.74 34.12 -1.06
C ALA A 90 12.80 33.69 0.08
N GLY A 91 13.29 33.60 1.33
CA GLY A 91 12.48 33.22 2.49
C GLY A 91 12.10 31.74 2.52
N ALA A 92 12.70 30.88 1.68
CA ALA A 92 12.61 29.45 1.85
C ALA A 92 13.44 29.07 3.09
N THR A 93 12.76 28.64 4.17
CA THR A 93 13.43 27.97 5.28
C THR A 93 14.22 26.80 4.70
N GLU A 94 15.53 26.73 5.01
CA GLU A 94 16.34 25.53 4.77
C GLU A 94 15.48 24.31 5.14
N MET A 95 15.38 23.30 4.26
CA MET A 95 14.67 22.07 4.60
C MET A 95 15.21 21.63 5.96
N GLY A 96 14.37 21.74 7.00
CA GLY A 96 14.82 21.54 8.38
C GLY A 96 15.48 20.18 8.49
N GLU A 97 16.58 20.11 9.25
CA GLU A 97 17.21 18.83 9.56
C GLU A 97 16.12 17.87 10.07
N SER A 98 16.09 16.64 9.54
CA SER A 98 15.12 15.61 9.98
C SER A 98 15.33 15.16 11.42
N SER A 99 16.40 15.66 12.04
CA SER A 99 16.79 15.40 13.41
C SER A 99 17.02 16.75 14.11
N GLY A 100 16.83 16.79 15.42
CA GLY A 100 16.89 18.01 16.20
C GLY A 100 16.36 17.78 17.60
N SER A 101 15.80 18.81 18.21
CA SER A 101 15.12 18.66 19.50
C SER A 101 13.91 19.58 19.62
N LEU A 102 12.98 19.18 20.49
CA LEU A 102 11.77 19.88 20.86
C LEU A 102 11.86 20.28 22.34
N THR A 103 11.74 21.58 22.61
CA THR A 103 11.57 22.08 23.98
C THR A 103 10.10 22.01 24.38
N VAL A 104 9.77 21.22 25.39
CA VAL A 104 8.43 21.08 25.97
C VAL A 104 8.38 21.77 27.33
N VAL A 105 7.48 22.73 27.50
CA VAL A 105 7.26 23.41 28.79
C VAL A 105 5.96 22.90 29.42
N ASP A 106 6.05 22.30 30.60
CA ASP A 106 4.87 21.90 31.37
C ASP A 106 4.40 23.07 32.24
N ASN A 107 3.40 23.81 31.77
CA ASN A 107 2.86 24.99 32.46
C ASN A 107 2.28 24.69 33.86
N ARG A 108 1.98 23.42 34.19
CA ARG A 108 1.52 23.04 35.54
C ARG A 108 2.66 23.14 36.56
N THR A 109 3.90 22.93 36.12
CA THR A 109 5.10 22.91 36.98
C THR A 109 6.12 23.99 36.61
N ASN A 110 5.92 24.70 35.49
CA ASN A 110 6.86 25.63 34.85
C ASN A 110 8.24 25.00 34.54
N ARG A 111 8.30 23.66 34.42
CA ARG A 111 9.53 22.95 34.04
C ARG A 111 9.64 22.82 32.54
N SER A 112 10.86 22.93 32.03
CA SER A 112 11.21 22.74 30.63
C SER A 112 11.93 21.42 30.45
N TYR A 113 11.60 20.71 29.38
CA TYR A 113 12.14 19.42 29.00
C TYR A 113 12.62 19.49 27.56
N ASN A 114 13.69 18.76 27.24
CA ASN A 114 14.15 18.63 25.86
C ASN A 114 13.85 17.21 25.37
N ILE A 115 13.26 17.08 24.19
CA ILE A 115 12.88 15.81 23.57
C ILE A 115 13.60 15.71 22.22
N ASP A 116 14.35 14.64 21.99
CA ASP A 116 15.10 14.48 20.76
C ASP A 116 14.19 14.10 19.60
N ILE A 117 14.44 14.70 18.45
CA ILE A 117 13.81 14.39 17.17
C ILE A 117 14.80 13.57 16.34
N HIS A 118 14.36 12.41 15.87
CA HIS A 118 15.12 11.54 14.97
C HIS A 118 14.20 11.05 13.85
N HIS A 119 14.62 11.20 12.59
CA HIS A 119 13.80 10.86 11.41
C HIS A 119 12.38 11.48 11.45
N ASN A 120 12.29 12.73 11.90
CA ASN A 120 11.02 13.45 12.10
C ASN A 120 10.03 12.70 13.02
N ALA A 121 10.55 11.90 13.95
CA ALA A 121 9.82 11.20 14.98
C ALA A 121 10.45 11.46 16.35
N ILE A 122 9.66 11.27 17.40
CA ILE A 122 10.08 11.38 18.81
C ILE A 122 9.71 10.09 19.52
N LYS A 123 10.48 9.69 20.54
CA LYS A 123 10.10 8.53 21.36
C LYS A 123 9.00 8.93 22.32
N ALA A 124 7.86 8.23 22.24
CA ALA A 124 6.73 8.46 23.16
C ALA A 124 7.14 8.28 24.64
N THR A 125 8.15 7.44 24.92
CA THR A 125 8.69 7.23 26.26
C THR A 125 9.40 8.44 26.84
N ASP A 126 9.85 9.39 26.02
CA ASP A 126 10.54 10.59 26.51
C ASP A 126 9.59 11.54 27.24
N PHE A 127 8.27 11.38 27.07
CA PHE A 127 7.28 12.11 27.85
C PHE A 127 7.09 11.55 29.27
N ARG A 128 7.63 10.37 29.58
CA ARG A 128 7.57 9.79 30.94
C ARG A 128 8.33 10.59 31.98
N GLN A 129 9.28 11.42 31.58
CA GLN A 129 9.99 12.33 32.48
C GLN A 129 9.14 13.54 32.92
N ILE A 130 8.02 13.79 32.24
CA ILE A 130 7.13 14.92 32.52
C ILE A 130 6.07 14.45 33.51
N SER A 131 6.08 15.00 34.72
CA SER A 131 5.08 14.71 35.74
C SER A 131 4.66 15.98 36.46
N ALA A 132 3.35 16.14 36.61
CA ALA A 132 2.75 17.23 37.38
C ALA A 132 1.79 16.74 38.46
N ALA A 133 1.59 15.42 38.59
CA ALA A 133 0.70 14.88 39.59
C ALA A 133 1.37 15.03 40.97
N GLY A 134 0.89 16.00 41.76
CA GLY A 134 1.16 16.09 43.19
C GLY A 134 0.21 15.19 43.99
N ILE A 135 0.41 15.09 45.31
CA ILE A 135 -0.39 14.27 46.24
C ILE A 135 -1.91 14.56 46.14
N ALA A 136 -2.30 15.75 45.66
CA ALA A 136 -3.69 16.18 45.50
C ALA A 136 -4.35 15.84 44.15
N ALA A 137 -3.63 15.22 43.20
CA ALA A 137 -4.22 14.76 41.94
C ALA A 137 -5.09 13.51 42.15
N ASP A 138 -6.10 13.29 41.29
CA ASP A 138 -6.90 12.07 41.32
C ASP A 138 -5.97 10.84 41.23
N PRO A 139 -6.10 9.83 42.11
CA PRO A 139 -5.31 8.60 42.05
C PRO A 139 -5.26 7.95 40.65
N VAL A 140 -6.30 8.08 39.82
CA VAL A 140 -6.30 7.52 38.44
C VAL A 140 -5.37 8.26 37.48
N ASP A 141 -5.01 9.49 37.83
CA ASP A 141 -4.09 10.37 37.11
C ASP A 141 -2.68 10.38 37.71
N GLN A 142 -2.51 9.78 38.90
CA GLN A 142 -1.21 9.52 39.51
C GLN A 142 -0.53 8.32 38.83
N VAL A 143 0.09 8.57 37.68
CA VAL A 143 0.92 7.57 36.99
C VAL A 143 2.39 7.74 37.35
N GLU A 144 2.97 6.72 37.96
CA GLU A 144 4.40 6.64 38.31
C GLU A 144 5.31 6.85 37.09
N SER A 145 4.81 6.50 35.89
CA SER A 145 5.52 6.62 34.62
C SER A 145 5.32 7.99 33.91
N GLY A 146 4.87 9.04 34.60
CA GLY A 146 4.74 10.40 34.05
C GLY A 146 3.66 10.55 32.96
N LEU A 147 3.84 11.51 32.04
CA LEU A 147 2.82 11.91 31.07
C LEU A 147 2.55 10.80 30.05
N ARG A 148 1.27 10.46 29.86
CA ARG A 148 0.79 9.51 28.86
C ARG A 148 0.43 10.24 27.56
N ILE A 149 0.71 9.61 26.43
CA ILE A 149 0.25 10.08 25.11
C ILE A 149 -1.02 9.32 24.74
N ILE A 150 -2.05 10.05 24.32
CA ILE A 150 -3.30 9.47 23.80
C ILE A 150 -3.39 9.75 22.28
N ASP A 151 -3.22 8.70 21.48
CA ASP A 151 -3.41 8.74 20.02
C ASP A 151 -4.38 7.63 19.60
N LYS A 152 -5.67 7.96 19.64
CA LYS A 152 -6.75 7.00 19.34
C LYS A 152 -6.70 6.56 17.88
N GLY A 153 -6.41 5.29 17.66
CA GLY A 153 -6.33 4.71 16.31
C GLY A 153 -5.00 4.96 15.59
N PHE A 154 -3.95 5.36 16.33
CA PHE A 154 -2.59 5.54 15.80
C PHE A 154 -2.53 6.52 14.63
N LEU A 155 -3.23 7.67 14.74
CA LEU A 155 -3.36 8.60 13.62
C LEU A 155 -2.06 9.37 13.35
N ASN A 156 -1.17 9.45 14.32
CA ASN A 156 0.12 10.12 14.24
C ASN A 156 1.24 9.34 14.96
N THR A 157 1.06 8.03 15.13
CA THR A 157 2.03 7.16 15.81
C THR A 157 2.65 6.19 14.82
N ALA A 158 3.96 6.29 14.60
CA ALA A 158 4.75 5.25 13.96
C ALA A 158 5.07 4.17 15.01
N CYS A 159 4.66 2.92 14.77
CA CYS A 159 4.83 1.82 15.75
C CYS A 159 6.10 0.99 15.54
N MET A 160 6.78 1.15 14.40
CA MET A 160 8.07 0.54 14.12
C MET A 160 8.85 1.35 13.09
N GLU A 161 10.16 1.11 13.03
CA GLU A 161 11.00 1.49 11.90
C GLU A 161 11.02 0.34 10.89
N SER A 162 10.86 0.64 9.60
CA SER A 162 10.82 -0.37 8.55
C SER A 162 11.52 0.07 7.27
N SER A 163 12.13 -0.90 6.60
CA SER A 163 12.81 -0.78 5.31
C SER A 163 12.06 -1.50 4.17
N VAL A 164 10.82 -1.93 4.39
CA VAL A 164 10.06 -2.78 3.45
C VAL A 164 9.39 -1.93 2.37
N THR A 165 8.61 -0.93 2.77
CA THR A 165 7.78 -0.13 1.87
C THR A 165 7.74 1.32 2.32
N TYR A 166 7.78 2.23 1.36
CA TYR A 166 7.60 3.66 1.58
C TYR A 166 6.43 4.18 0.76
N ILE A 167 5.55 4.97 1.38
CA ILE A 167 4.42 5.62 0.74
C ILE A 167 4.46 7.13 0.99
N ASP A 168 4.40 7.90 -0.09
CA ASP A 168 4.14 9.34 -0.02
C ASP A 168 2.74 9.64 -0.56
N GLY A 169 1.79 9.77 0.35
CA GLY A 169 0.39 10.07 0.02
C GLY A 169 0.14 11.47 -0.55
N LYS A 170 1.11 12.40 -0.44
CA LYS A 170 1.01 13.74 -1.04
C LYS A 170 1.54 13.72 -2.46
N ARG A 171 2.68 13.07 -2.69
CA ARG A 171 3.32 12.98 -4.01
C ARG A 171 2.75 11.85 -4.88
N GLY A 172 1.98 10.93 -4.30
CA GLY A 172 1.47 9.74 -4.98
C GLY A 172 2.61 8.81 -5.37
N CYS A 173 3.45 8.42 -4.41
CA CYS A 173 4.57 7.52 -4.63
C CYS A 173 4.43 6.28 -3.75
N ILE A 174 4.67 5.10 -4.33
CA ILE A 174 4.87 3.85 -3.60
C ILE A 174 6.19 3.25 -4.05
N GLN A 175 6.96 2.79 -3.08
CA GLN A 175 8.24 2.14 -3.29
C GLN A 175 8.30 0.87 -2.45
N TYR A 176 8.69 -0.24 -3.07
CA TYR A 176 9.00 -1.49 -2.38
C TYR A 176 10.52 -1.65 -2.34
N ARG A 177 11.06 -1.80 -1.14
CA ARG A 177 12.50 -1.70 -0.88
C ARG A 177 13.05 -0.41 -1.50
N ASP A 178 14.01 -0.52 -2.41
CA ASP A 178 14.62 0.60 -3.11
C ASP A 178 14.08 0.81 -4.54
N THR A 179 12.93 0.22 -4.88
CA THR A 179 12.38 0.22 -6.25
C THR A 179 10.97 0.78 -6.32
N SER A 180 10.73 1.65 -7.30
CA SER A 180 9.41 2.28 -7.49
C SER A 180 8.37 1.25 -7.97
N ILE A 181 7.11 1.44 -7.57
CA ILE A 181 6.01 0.58 -8.04
C ILE A 181 5.84 0.63 -9.57
N ASP A 182 6.15 1.77 -10.19
CA ASP A 182 6.11 1.96 -11.64
C ASP A 182 7.10 1.05 -12.36
N ASP A 183 8.33 0.93 -11.84
CA ASP A 183 9.36 0.08 -12.43
C ASP A 183 9.02 -1.40 -12.21
N LEU A 184 8.59 -1.77 -11.00
CA LEU A 184 8.19 -3.14 -10.69
C LEU A 184 6.99 -3.60 -11.54
N PHE A 185 5.98 -2.76 -11.69
CA PHE A 185 4.81 -3.08 -12.52
C PHE A 185 5.20 -3.34 -13.98
N ARG A 186 6.15 -2.56 -14.51
CA ARG A 186 6.60 -2.67 -15.90
C ARG A 186 7.46 -3.91 -16.14
N ASP A 187 8.47 -4.10 -15.29
CA ASP A 187 9.60 -4.98 -15.59
C ASP A 187 9.57 -6.32 -14.81
N ASN A 188 8.66 -6.49 -13.85
CA ASN A 188 8.63 -7.67 -12.99
C ASN A 188 7.27 -8.38 -12.95
N ASP A 189 7.31 -9.62 -12.48
CA ASP A 189 6.15 -10.41 -12.08
C ASP A 189 6.03 -10.51 -10.55
N TYR A 190 4.92 -11.09 -10.06
CA TYR A 190 4.61 -11.08 -8.65
C TYR A 190 5.61 -11.87 -7.81
N GLU A 191 6.14 -12.98 -8.31
CA GLU A 191 7.12 -13.77 -7.56
C GLU A 191 8.47 -13.06 -7.41
N GLU A 192 8.87 -12.28 -8.41
CA GLU A 192 10.04 -11.41 -8.31
C GLU A 192 9.84 -10.31 -7.26
N VAL A 193 8.67 -9.69 -7.24
CA VAL A 193 8.30 -8.67 -6.25
C VAL A 193 8.15 -9.27 -4.86
N MET A 194 7.56 -10.46 -4.74
CA MET A 194 7.50 -11.23 -3.50
C MET A 194 8.91 -11.47 -2.96
N HIS A 195 9.83 -11.88 -3.84
CA HIS A 195 11.20 -12.15 -3.43
C HIS A 195 11.95 -10.88 -3.01
N LEU A 196 11.77 -9.79 -3.75
CA LEU A 196 12.29 -8.46 -3.40
C LEU A 196 11.80 -8.02 -2.03
N LEU A 197 10.50 -8.13 -1.76
CA LEU A 197 9.93 -7.75 -0.48
C LEU A 197 10.51 -8.59 0.65
N ILE A 198 10.46 -9.92 0.57
CA ILE A 198 10.83 -10.79 1.68
C ILE A 198 12.35 -10.80 1.92
N TRP A 199 13.14 -10.98 0.86
CA TRP A 199 14.59 -11.17 0.96
C TRP A 199 15.43 -9.94 0.56
N GLY A 200 14.79 -8.83 0.19
CA GLY A 200 15.44 -7.54 -0.02
C GLY A 200 16.11 -7.35 -1.38
N HIS A 201 15.98 -8.31 -2.31
CA HIS A 201 16.55 -8.22 -3.65
C HIS A 201 15.73 -9.02 -4.67
N LEU A 202 15.81 -8.63 -5.95
CA LEU A 202 15.20 -9.39 -7.05
C LEU A 202 15.91 -10.75 -7.21
N PRO A 203 15.18 -11.84 -7.48
CA PRO A 203 15.75 -13.17 -7.55
C PRO A 203 16.53 -13.39 -8.86
N SER A 204 17.61 -14.14 -8.79
CA SER A 204 18.16 -14.82 -9.96
C SER A 204 17.19 -15.89 -10.47
N ALA A 205 17.40 -16.36 -11.71
CA ALA A 205 16.60 -17.46 -12.27
C ALA A 205 16.68 -18.76 -11.43
N VAL A 206 17.78 -18.97 -10.70
CA VAL A 206 17.95 -20.13 -9.81
C VAL A 206 17.11 -19.96 -8.55
N GLU A 207 17.16 -18.78 -7.92
CA GLU A 207 16.37 -18.46 -6.72
C GLU A 207 14.88 -18.52 -7.00
N LYS A 208 14.43 -17.95 -8.13
CA LYS A 208 13.03 -18.00 -8.55
C LYS A 208 12.53 -19.44 -8.72
N ARG A 209 13.31 -20.30 -9.38
CA ARG A 209 12.97 -21.73 -9.52
C ARG A 209 12.96 -22.46 -8.17
N LYS A 210 13.89 -22.14 -7.28
CA LYS A 210 13.94 -22.70 -5.93
C LYS A 210 12.69 -22.28 -5.14
N LEU A 211 12.32 -21.01 -5.20
CA LEU A 211 11.14 -20.47 -4.54
C LEU A 211 9.86 -21.20 -5.01
N ARG A 212 9.66 -21.32 -6.32
CA ARG A 212 8.51 -22.05 -6.90
C ARG A 212 8.42 -23.49 -6.38
N ARG A 213 9.52 -24.24 -6.44
CA ARG A 213 9.56 -25.63 -5.98
C ARG A 213 9.28 -25.75 -4.48
N SER A 214 9.84 -24.86 -3.67
CA SER A 214 9.62 -24.85 -2.22
C SER A 214 8.16 -24.53 -1.88
N LEU A 215 7.55 -23.55 -2.56
CA LEU A 215 6.14 -23.20 -2.38
C LEU A 215 5.23 -24.36 -2.80
N ALA A 216 5.41 -24.88 -4.01
CA ALA A 216 4.60 -25.99 -4.51
C ALA A 216 4.73 -27.25 -3.63
N ALA A 217 5.92 -27.57 -3.14
CA ALA A 217 6.14 -28.68 -2.22
C ALA A 217 5.44 -28.49 -0.86
N ALA A 218 5.29 -27.24 -0.41
CA ALA A 218 4.57 -26.90 0.81
C ALA A 218 3.04 -26.78 0.61
N MET A 219 2.54 -26.71 -0.63
CA MET A 219 1.12 -26.62 -0.98
C MET A 219 0.41 -27.99 -0.89
N VAL A 220 0.64 -28.71 0.20
CA VAL A 220 -0.01 -29.98 0.53
C VAL A 220 -0.78 -29.78 1.82
N PRO A 221 -2.11 -29.53 1.78
CA PRO A 221 -2.87 -29.32 2.99
C PRO A 221 -2.93 -30.60 3.83
N PRO A 222 -2.70 -30.51 5.16
CA PRO A 222 -2.91 -31.64 6.06
C PRO A 222 -4.36 -32.13 6.02
N GLN A 223 -4.58 -33.43 6.24
CA GLN A 223 -5.93 -34.02 6.23
C GLN A 223 -6.87 -33.34 7.23
N SER A 224 -6.37 -32.92 8.41
CA SER A 224 -7.14 -32.18 9.41
C SER A 224 -7.74 -30.87 8.86
N VAL A 225 -7.03 -30.17 7.96
CA VAL A 225 -7.50 -28.93 7.34
C VAL A 225 -8.63 -29.23 6.36
N VAL A 226 -8.48 -30.29 5.57
CA VAL A 226 -9.52 -30.77 4.64
C VAL A 226 -10.79 -31.16 5.41
N ASP A 227 -10.64 -31.95 6.48
CA ASP A 227 -11.75 -32.42 7.30
C ASP A 227 -12.50 -31.27 7.96
N VAL A 228 -11.79 -30.28 8.51
CA VAL A 228 -12.40 -29.08 9.12
C VAL A 228 -13.17 -28.27 8.10
N ILE A 229 -12.63 -28.07 6.90
CA ILE A 229 -13.33 -27.32 5.84
C ILE A 229 -14.58 -28.07 5.37
N HIS A 230 -14.49 -29.40 5.20
CA HIS A 230 -15.61 -30.24 4.79
C HIS A 230 -16.70 -30.41 5.86
N ALA A 231 -16.39 -30.13 7.12
CA ALA A 231 -17.36 -30.16 8.22
C ALA A 231 -18.38 -29.00 8.16
N PHE A 232 -18.09 -27.93 7.43
CA PHE A 232 -19.02 -26.81 7.25
C PHE A 232 -20.01 -27.06 6.12
N ASP A 233 -21.21 -26.46 6.22
CA ASP A 233 -22.11 -26.34 5.07
C ASP A 233 -21.46 -25.53 3.95
N ARG A 234 -21.81 -25.82 2.69
CA ARG A 234 -21.20 -25.14 1.53
C ARG A 234 -21.53 -23.65 1.44
N ASP A 235 -22.62 -23.21 2.03
CA ASP A 235 -23.05 -21.80 2.07
C ASP A 235 -22.53 -21.05 3.31
N ALA A 236 -21.81 -21.71 4.22
CA ALA A 236 -21.20 -21.08 5.39
C ALA A 236 -20.28 -19.90 5.02
N ILE A 237 -20.11 -18.94 5.93
CA ILE A 237 -19.33 -17.72 5.69
C ILE A 237 -17.89 -18.06 5.33
N THR A 238 -17.45 -17.66 4.13
CA THR A 238 -16.13 -17.98 3.55
C THR A 238 -14.97 -17.65 4.48
N MET A 239 -15.01 -16.48 5.13
CA MET A 239 -13.97 -16.09 6.07
C MET A 239 -13.93 -16.95 7.32
N SER A 240 -15.08 -17.32 7.88
CA SER A 240 -15.12 -18.21 9.07
C SER A 240 -14.52 -19.58 8.75
N MET A 241 -14.82 -20.12 7.56
CA MET A 241 -14.21 -21.37 7.09
C MET A 241 -12.69 -21.23 6.91
N LEU A 242 -12.23 -20.12 6.33
CA LEU A 242 -10.80 -19.84 6.16
C LEU A 242 -10.07 -19.80 7.51
N LEU A 243 -10.61 -19.09 8.50
CA LEU A 243 -9.99 -18.99 9.83
C LEU A 243 -9.96 -20.35 10.54
N ALA A 244 -11.01 -21.16 10.41
CA ALA A 244 -11.04 -22.51 10.95
C ALA A 244 -10.00 -23.42 10.29
N GLY A 245 -9.89 -23.37 8.96
CA GLY A 245 -8.89 -24.11 8.20
C GLY A 245 -7.45 -23.72 8.57
N LEU A 246 -7.16 -22.41 8.70
CA LEU A 246 -5.85 -21.93 9.14
C LEU A 246 -5.53 -22.34 10.57
N SER A 247 -6.53 -22.33 11.47
CA SER A 247 -6.36 -22.82 12.85
C SER A 247 -6.04 -24.32 12.89
N ALA A 248 -6.71 -25.11 12.03
CA ALA A 248 -6.42 -26.53 11.87
C ALA A 248 -5.02 -26.78 11.30
N PHE A 249 -4.55 -25.89 10.42
CA PHE A 249 -3.19 -25.94 9.87
C PHE A 249 -2.16 -25.62 10.95
N ALA A 250 -2.33 -24.53 11.69
CA ALA A 250 -1.45 -24.12 12.78
C ALA A 250 -1.32 -25.21 13.85
N ALA A 251 -2.42 -25.88 14.21
CA ALA A 251 -2.43 -26.96 15.19
C ALA A 251 -1.50 -28.15 14.84
N VAL A 252 -1.19 -28.35 13.56
CA VAL A 252 -0.33 -29.46 13.09
C VAL A 252 1.02 -28.99 12.53
N ASP A 253 1.23 -27.68 12.34
CA ASP A 253 2.50 -27.12 11.88
C ASP A 253 3.61 -27.27 12.94
N GLU A 254 4.78 -27.73 12.51
CA GLU A 254 5.92 -27.98 13.40
C GLU A 254 6.48 -26.71 14.05
N GLY A 255 6.48 -25.60 13.31
CA GLY A 255 6.96 -24.32 13.86
C GLY A 255 6.02 -23.77 14.93
N THR A 256 4.72 -23.93 14.73
CA THR A 256 3.69 -23.61 15.71
C THR A 256 3.82 -24.49 16.96
N LYS A 257 4.04 -25.79 16.80
CA LYS A 257 4.33 -26.69 17.94
C LYS A 257 5.55 -26.23 18.72
N GLU A 258 6.65 -25.87 18.04
CA GLU A 258 7.88 -25.40 18.69
C GLU A 258 7.62 -24.16 19.57
N VAL A 259 6.80 -23.21 19.12
CA VAL A 259 6.40 -22.04 19.92
C VAL A 259 5.74 -22.44 21.25
N HIS A 260 4.97 -23.53 21.27
CA HIS A 260 4.24 -23.99 22.47
C HIS A 260 5.00 -24.98 23.34
N THR A 261 6.03 -25.65 22.81
CA THR A 261 6.76 -26.71 23.54
C THR A 261 8.18 -26.32 23.93
N SER A 262 8.71 -25.19 23.45
CA SER A 262 10.06 -24.71 23.73
C SER A 262 10.07 -23.50 24.66
N GLY A 263 11.04 -23.46 25.59
CA GLY A 263 11.33 -22.26 26.40
C GLY A 263 12.16 -21.20 25.66
N ARG A 264 12.61 -21.47 24.43
CA ARG A 264 13.36 -20.53 23.59
C ARG A 264 12.48 -20.06 22.44
N PRO A 265 12.55 -18.78 22.02
CA PRO A 265 11.83 -18.31 20.85
C PRO A 265 12.11 -19.18 19.60
N ALA A 266 11.06 -19.60 18.91
CA ALA A 266 11.18 -20.48 17.75
C ALA A 266 11.91 -19.80 16.58
N TYR A 267 11.66 -18.49 16.37
CA TYR A 267 12.08 -17.78 15.15
C TYR A 267 13.06 -16.62 15.36
N LEU A 268 13.08 -16.01 16.56
CA LEU A 268 13.86 -14.80 16.83
C LEU A 268 15.36 -15.02 16.54
N GLY A 269 15.91 -14.26 15.59
CA GLY A 269 17.29 -14.35 15.15
C GLY A 269 17.67 -15.64 14.40
N LYS A 270 16.70 -16.49 14.02
CA LYS A 270 16.94 -17.77 13.33
C LYS A 270 16.50 -17.70 11.87
N THR A 271 17.35 -17.16 11.00
CA THR A 271 17.03 -16.90 9.58
C THR A 271 16.45 -18.10 8.85
N GLU A 272 17.03 -19.29 9.01
CA GLU A 272 16.55 -20.51 8.33
C GLU A 272 15.14 -20.93 8.78
N ALA A 273 14.86 -20.83 10.08
CA ALA A 273 13.54 -21.14 10.64
C ALA A 273 12.49 -20.13 10.18
N VAL A 274 12.86 -18.84 10.14
CA VAL A 274 12.03 -17.74 9.62
C VAL A 274 11.70 -17.96 8.15
N ASP A 275 12.70 -18.17 7.31
CA ASP A 275 12.50 -18.35 5.86
C ASP A 275 11.66 -19.61 5.57
N ALA A 276 11.88 -20.71 6.30
CA ALA A 276 11.05 -21.91 6.18
C ALA A 276 9.60 -21.66 6.62
N ALA A 277 9.38 -20.88 7.68
CA ALA A 277 8.04 -20.54 8.16
C ALA A 277 7.28 -19.63 7.20
N ILE A 278 7.96 -18.72 6.50
CA ILE A 278 7.38 -17.87 5.45
C ILE A 278 6.83 -18.76 4.31
N ILE A 279 7.63 -19.69 3.80
CA ILE A 279 7.19 -20.62 2.74
C ILE A 279 5.98 -21.43 3.18
N ARG A 280 6.01 -22.00 4.40
CA ARG A 280 4.88 -22.76 4.94
C ARG A 280 3.62 -21.90 5.11
N THR A 281 3.76 -20.66 5.57
CA THR A 281 2.63 -19.74 5.75
C THR A 281 1.99 -19.33 4.42
N LEU A 282 2.80 -18.98 3.42
CA LEU A 282 2.32 -18.67 2.07
C LEU A 282 1.57 -19.86 1.44
N ALA A 283 2.07 -21.08 1.64
CA ALA A 283 1.42 -22.29 1.17
C ALA A 283 0.15 -22.65 1.96
N ALA A 284 0.17 -22.48 3.28
CA ALA A 284 -0.99 -22.70 4.14
C ALA A 284 -2.16 -21.79 3.77
N LEU A 285 -1.88 -20.50 3.54
CA LEU A 285 -2.88 -19.53 3.08
C LEU A 285 -3.44 -19.92 1.70
N ALA A 286 -2.58 -20.19 0.73
CA ALA A 286 -2.98 -20.55 -0.63
C ALA A 286 -3.84 -21.83 -0.66
N THR A 287 -3.39 -22.89 0.01
CA THR A 287 -4.10 -24.18 0.04
C THR A 287 -5.43 -24.09 0.79
N THR A 288 -5.47 -23.38 1.92
CA THR A 288 -6.70 -23.22 2.70
C THR A 288 -7.75 -22.42 1.92
N ILE A 289 -7.35 -21.32 1.27
CA ILE A 289 -8.26 -20.51 0.42
C ILE A 289 -8.79 -21.35 -0.74
N ALA A 290 -7.92 -22.11 -1.42
CA ALA A 290 -8.33 -22.97 -2.52
C ALA A 290 -9.27 -24.10 -2.06
N LEU A 291 -9.03 -24.71 -0.90
CA LEU A 291 -9.93 -25.72 -0.32
C LEU A 291 -11.30 -25.13 0.01
N VAL A 292 -11.36 -23.96 0.64
CA VAL A 292 -12.63 -23.28 0.93
C VAL A 292 -13.38 -23.00 -0.36
N TYR A 293 -12.70 -22.46 -1.39
CA TYR A 293 -13.31 -22.24 -2.69
C TYR A 293 -13.87 -23.53 -3.30
N CYS A 294 -13.06 -24.59 -3.32
CA CYS A 294 -13.47 -25.88 -3.87
C CYS A 294 -14.67 -26.47 -3.13
N HIS A 295 -14.67 -26.45 -1.79
CA HIS A 295 -15.77 -26.95 -0.97
C HIS A 295 -17.09 -26.22 -1.26
N LYS A 296 -17.07 -24.89 -1.22
CA LYS A 296 -18.28 -24.09 -1.43
C LYS A 296 -18.87 -24.30 -2.83
N ARG A 297 -18.05 -24.67 -3.82
CA ARG A 297 -18.44 -24.83 -5.24
C ARG A 297 -18.62 -26.29 -5.65
N GLY A 298 -18.37 -27.24 -4.73
CA GLY A 298 -18.35 -28.67 -5.07
C GLY A 298 -17.31 -29.04 -6.12
N LYS A 299 -16.21 -28.27 -6.21
CA LYS A 299 -15.09 -28.54 -7.13
C LYS A 299 -14.07 -29.46 -6.45
N ALA A 300 -13.34 -30.22 -7.27
CA ALA A 300 -12.22 -31.01 -6.78
C ALA A 300 -10.98 -30.12 -6.60
N PHE A 301 -10.28 -30.28 -5.48
CA PHE A 301 -8.98 -29.67 -5.25
C PHE A 301 -7.92 -30.35 -6.14
N THR A 302 -7.19 -29.57 -6.93
CA THR A 302 -6.12 -30.10 -7.79
C THR A 302 -4.75 -29.87 -7.15
N PRO A 303 -3.87 -30.88 -7.03
CA PRO A 303 -2.53 -30.68 -6.49
C PRO A 303 -1.70 -29.65 -7.28
N ALA A 304 -0.82 -28.93 -6.58
CA ALA A 304 0.10 -27.98 -7.19
C ALA A 304 1.10 -28.64 -8.16
N ASP A 305 1.47 -27.93 -9.22
CA ASP A 305 2.57 -28.25 -10.13
C ASP A 305 3.90 -27.71 -9.55
N PRO A 306 4.90 -28.58 -9.31
CA PRO A 306 6.25 -28.18 -8.84
C PRO A 306 6.99 -27.18 -9.74
N ASN A 307 6.58 -27.05 -11.01
CA ASN A 307 7.17 -26.10 -11.96
C ASN A 307 6.26 -24.89 -12.25
N GLY A 308 5.05 -24.86 -11.70
CA GLY A 308 4.11 -23.75 -11.83
C GLY A 308 4.56 -22.51 -11.05
N SER A 309 4.05 -21.35 -11.44
CA SER A 309 4.12 -20.12 -10.64
C SER A 309 3.25 -20.26 -9.39
N TYR A 310 3.45 -19.37 -8.41
CA TYR A 310 2.61 -19.29 -7.21
C TYR A 310 1.13 -19.04 -7.57
N ILE A 311 0.86 -18.05 -8.44
CA ILE A 311 -0.49 -17.71 -8.90
C ILE A 311 -1.09 -18.87 -9.69
N GLY A 312 -0.33 -19.43 -10.64
CA GLY A 312 -0.75 -20.59 -11.42
C GLY A 312 -1.13 -21.78 -10.54
N ASN A 313 -0.38 -22.04 -9.47
CA ASN A 313 -0.73 -23.09 -8.52
C ASN A 313 -2.00 -22.78 -7.72
N VAL A 314 -2.22 -21.53 -7.30
CA VAL A 314 -3.49 -21.12 -6.67
C VAL A 314 -4.67 -21.37 -7.61
N LEU A 315 -4.55 -20.94 -8.88
CA LEU A 315 -5.58 -21.14 -9.90
C LEU A 315 -5.84 -22.62 -10.17
N LEU A 316 -4.79 -23.43 -10.32
CA LEU A 316 -4.89 -24.88 -10.48
C LEU A 316 -5.64 -25.51 -9.31
N MET A 317 -5.23 -25.22 -8.06
CA MET A 317 -5.85 -25.78 -6.86
C MET A 317 -7.35 -25.47 -6.76
N MET A 318 -7.77 -24.31 -7.27
CA MET A 318 -9.16 -23.86 -7.34
C MET A 318 -9.93 -24.39 -8.56
N GLY A 319 -9.27 -25.09 -9.49
CA GLY A 319 -9.88 -25.61 -10.70
C GLY A 319 -10.04 -24.57 -11.82
N PHE A 320 -9.29 -23.46 -11.80
CA PHE A 320 -9.17 -22.53 -12.91
C PHE A 320 -8.05 -22.97 -13.84
N HIS A 321 -8.38 -23.91 -14.73
CA HIS A 321 -7.44 -24.46 -15.69
C HIS A 321 -7.93 -24.28 -17.14
N GLU A 322 -7.00 -24.36 -18.08
CA GLU A 322 -7.31 -24.38 -19.51
C GLU A 322 -8.24 -25.57 -19.85
N PRO A 323 -9.20 -25.41 -20.78
CA PRO A 323 -10.07 -26.50 -21.21
C PRO A 323 -9.27 -27.72 -21.68
N GLY A 324 -9.49 -28.87 -21.04
CA GLY A 324 -8.83 -30.13 -21.39
C GLY A 324 -7.35 -30.24 -21.04
N GLN A 325 -6.77 -29.26 -20.32
CA GLN A 325 -5.37 -29.29 -19.90
C GLN A 325 -5.25 -29.15 -18.38
N LYS A 326 -4.20 -29.74 -17.81
CA LYS A 326 -3.81 -29.54 -16.40
C LYS A 326 -2.86 -28.34 -16.28
N LYS A 327 -3.27 -27.19 -16.82
CA LYS A 327 -2.51 -25.94 -16.78
C LYS A 327 -3.41 -24.81 -16.29
N PRO A 328 -2.91 -23.86 -15.50
CA PRO A 328 -3.69 -22.73 -15.04
C PRO A 328 -4.24 -21.93 -16.22
N ASN A 329 -5.38 -21.27 -16.02
CA ASN A 329 -5.92 -20.35 -17.01
C ASN A 329 -4.95 -19.18 -17.24
N GLN A 330 -4.37 -19.09 -18.43
CA GLN A 330 -3.28 -18.17 -18.73
C GLN A 330 -3.72 -16.70 -18.64
N LYS A 331 -4.94 -16.39 -19.11
CA LYS A 331 -5.48 -15.02 -19.08
C LYS A 331 -5.66 -14.51 -17.65
N ILE A 332 -6.15 -15.37 -16.76
CA ILE A 332 -6.31 -15.02 -15.34
C ILE A 332 -4.94 -14.86 -14.68
N GLU A 333 -4.01 -15.78 -14.95
CA GLU A 333 -2.66 -15.74 -14.41
C GLU A 333 -1.93 -14.44 -14.80
N GLU A 334 -1.90 -14.08 -16.09
CA GLU A 334 -1.25 -12.87 -16.58
C GLU A 334 -1.83 -11.59 -15.96
N CYS A 335 -3.16 -11.51 -15.83
CA CYS A 335 -3.82 -10.39 -15.15
C CYS A 335 -3.42 -10.32 -13.67
N PHE A 336 -3.39 -11.46 -12.97
CA PHE A 336 -3.09 -11.48 -11.55
C PHE A 336 -1.61 -11.25 -11.26
N GLU A 337 -0.69 -11.69 -12.12
CA GLU A 337 0.74 -11.37 -12.01
C GLU A 337 0.96 -9.85 -11.93
N LYS A 338 0.26 -9.07 -12.78
CA LYS A 338 0.35 -7.60 -12.75
C LYS A 338 -0.44 -6.97 -11.60
N LEU A 339 -1.65 -7.46 -11.31
CA LEU A 339 -2.47 -6.90 -10.25
C LEU A 339 -1.83 -7.13 -8.87
N TRP A 340 -1.27 -8.32 -8.64
CA TRP A 340 -0.71 -8.70 -7.35
C TRP A 340 0.60 -7.96 -7.06
N VAL A 341 1.37 -7.57 -8.08
CA VAL A 341 2.48 -6.61 -7.92
C VAL A 341 1.99 -5.32 -7.26
N LEU A 342 0.86 -4.76 -7.71
CA LEU A 342 0.33 -3.51 -7.15
C LEU A 342 -0.20 -3.66 -5.72
N TYR A 343 -0.52 -4.88 -5.30
CA TYR A 343 -1.04 -5.22 -3.98
C TYR A 343 0.02 -5.87 -3.09
N ALA A 344 1.28 -5.97 -3.52
CA ALA A 344 2.28 -6.78 -2.83
C ALA A 344 2.62 -6.24 -1.43
N ASP A 345 2.69 -4.91 -1.29
CA ASP A 345 2.76 -4.22 0.00
C ASP A 345 2.01 -2.87 0.06
N HIS A 346 1.60 -2.45 1.27
CA HIS A 346 1.00 -1.13 1.52
C HIS A 346 1.34 -0.57 2.93
N GLU A 347 2.55 -0.83 3.42
CA GLU A 347 3.08 -0.35 4.71
C GLU A 347 2.22 -0.80 5.91
N MET A 348 2.10 0.05 6.95
CA MET A 348 1.48 -0.26 8.23
C MET A 348 -0.05 -0.13 8.17
N THR A 349 -0.68 -0.92 7.31
CA THR A 349 -2.14 -1.08 7.31
C THR A 349 -2.64 -1.67 8.62
N ASN A 350 -3.94 -1.58 8.89
CA ASN A 350 -4.53 -2.15 10.10
C ASN A 350 -4.37 -3.69 10.17
N SER A 351 -4.33 -4.38 9.04
CA SER A 351 -4.03 -5.82 9.00
C SER A 351 -2.55 -6.12 9.25
N THR A 352 -1.63 -5.36 8.64
CA THR A 352 -0.18 -5.45 8.92
C THR A 352 0.11 -5.20 10.40
N ALA A 353 -0.45 -4.13 10.97
CA ALA A 353 -0.27 -3.78 12.37
C ALA A 353 -0.86 -4.85 13.32
N SER A 354 -2.04 -5.40 13.00
CA SER A 354 -2.63 -6.48 13.80
C SER A 354 -1.78 -7.75 13.75
N PHE A 355 -1.30 -8.13 12.57
CA PHE A 355 -0.38 -9.24 12.38
C PHE A 355 0.89 -9.05 13.25
N LEU A 356 1.51 -7.88 13.18
CA LEU A 356 2.74 -7.60 13.92
C LEU A 356 2.50 -7.45 15.42
N HIS A 357 1.31 -7.02 15.84
CA HIS A 357 0.92 -7.02 17.24
C HIS A 357 0.92 -8.43 17.82
N ALA A 358 0.38 -9.41 17.10
CA ALA A 358 0.48 -10.82 17.47
C ALA A 358 1.95 -11.31 17.40
N ALA A 359 2.67 -10.97 16.33
CA ALA A 359 4.08 -11.36 16.19
C ALA A 359 4.98 -10.79 17.30
N SER A 360 4.60 -9.67 17.92
CA SER A 360 5.34 -9.08 19.04
C SER A 360 5.39 -9.98 20.28
N THR A 361 4.51 -11.00 20.36
CA THR A 361 4.55 -12.05 21.37
C THR A 361 5.48 -13.22 20.99
N LEU A 362 6.15 -13.14 19.84
CA LEU A 362 6.99 -14.17 19.23
C LEU A 362 6.25 -15.48 18.88
N THR A 363 4.95 -15.36 18.58
CA THR A 363 4.13 -16.49 18.09
C THR A 363 4.41 -16.82 16.62
N ASP A 364 3.78 -17.88 16.10
CA ASP A 364 3.98 -18.36 14.74
C ASP A 364 3.28 -17.48 13.68
N PRO A 365 3.80 -17.44 12.44
CA PRO A 365 3.25 -16.59 11.39
C PRO A 365 1.88 -17.03 10.85
N ILE A 366 1.45 -18.28 11.04
CA ILE A 366 0.10 -18.74 10.64
C ILE A 366 -0.94 -18.16 11.61
N SER A 367 -0.68 -18.24 12.91
CA SER A 367 -1.49 -17.60 13.96
C SER A 367 -1.50 -16.08 13.81
N CYS A 368 -0.35 -15.46 13.47
CA CYS A 368 -0.31 -14.03 13.15
C CYS A 368 -1.19 -13.71 11.94
N SER A 369 -1.19 -14.56 10.90
CA SER A 369 -2.03 -14.38 9.69
C SER A 369 -3.51 -14.39 10.03
N ILE A 370 -3.95 -15.27 10.93
CA ILE A 370 -5.33 -15.28 11.44
C ILE A 370 -5.71 -13.92 12.01
N THR A 371 -4.87 -13.31 12.86
CA THR A 371 -5.15 -11.98 13.44
C THR A 371 -5.20 -10.89 12.37
N GLY A 372 -4.26 -10.91 11.41
CA GLY A 372 -4.22 -9.96 10.31
C GLY A 372 -5.46 -10.04 9.42
N ILE A 373 -5.89 -11.25 9.08
CA ILE A 373 -7.09 -11.51 8.25
C ILE A 373 -8.36 -11.06 8.99
N VAL A 374 -8.52 -11.39 10.27
CA VAL A 374 -9.67 -10.94 11.08
C VAL A 374 -9.76 -9.42 11.10
N SER A 375 -8.63 -8.74 11.31
CA SER A 375 -8.53 -7.28 11.28
C SER A 375 -8.87 -6.71 9.90
N ALA A 376 -8.40 -7.36 8.82
CA ALA A 376 -8.66 -6.96 7.44
C ALA A 376 -10.13 -7.10 7.03
N TYR A 377 -10.84 -8.11 7.52
CA TYR A 377 -12.20 -8.43 7.05
C TYR A 377 -13.28 -7.49 7.61
N GLY A 378 -12.95 -6.63 8.58
CA GLY A 378 -13.89 -5.67 9.13
C GLY A 378 -14.45 -4.69 8.06
N PRO A 379 -15.71 -4.22 8.19
CA PRO A 379 -16.34 -3.24 7.29
C PRO A 379 -15.60 -1.91 7.10
N LEU A 380 -14.65 -1.59 7.98
CA LEU A 380 -13.83 -0.37 7.92
C LEU A 380 -12.48 -0.60 7.22
N HIS A 381 -12.24 -1.81 6.71
CA HIS A 381 -11.05 -2.18 5.96
C HIS A 381 -11.45 -2.96 4.69
N GLY A 382 -10.97 -4.20 4.50
CA GLY A 382 -11.25 -5.03 3.34
C GLY A 382 -12.73 -5.41 3.19
N GLY A 383 -13.45 -5.58 4.30
CA GLY A 383 -14.90 -5.87 4.27
C GLY A 383 -15.75 -4.74 3.68
N ALA A 384 -15.20 -3.54 3.50
CA ALA A 384 -15.89 -2.48 2.74
C ALA A 384 -16.13 -2.88 1.28
N ILE A 385 -15.29 -3.75 0.70
CA ILE A 385 -15.43 -4.18 -0.69
C ILE A 385 -16.61 -5.14 -0.82
N ASP A 386 -16.76 -6.11 0.09
CA ASP A 386 -17.94 -6.98 0.15
C ASP A 386 -19.24 -6.17 0.26
N LEU A 387 -19.23 -5.12 1.10
CA LEU A 387 -20.38 -4.22 1.25
C LEU A 387 -20.64 -3.36 0.01
N ALA A 388 -19.60 -2.99 -0.74
CA ALA A 388 -19.76 -2.30 -2.03
C ALA A 388 -20.43 -3.23 -3.06
N TYR A 389 -19.96 -4.48 -3.17
CA TYR A 389 -20.57 -5.48 -4.03
C TYR A 389 -22.02 -5.78 -3.66
N LYS A 390 -22.31 -5.94 -2.37
CA LYS A 390 -23.69 -6.08 -1.88
C LYS A 390 -24.56 -4.88 -2.27
N GLY A 391 -24.03 -3.66 -2.16
CA GLY A 391 -24.71 -2.45 -2.63
C GLY A 391 -25.00 -2.47 -4.13
N PHE A 392 -24.06 -2.98 -4.95
CA PHE A 392 -24.28 -3.13 -6.39
C PHE A 392 -25.37 -4.18 -6.69
N GLU A 393 -25.40 -5.29 -5.95
CA GLU A 393 -26.45 -6.32 -6.06
C GLU A 393 -27.83 -5.76 -5.69
N GLU A 394 -27.92 -5.00 -4.60
CA GLU A 394 -29.17 -4.36 -4.14
C GLU A 394 -29.71 -3.31 -5.13
N VAL A 395 -28.83 -2.60 -5.84
CA VAL A 395 -29.21 -1.65 -6.90
C VAL A 395 -29.87 -2.38 -8.09
N GLY A 396 -29.41 -3.59 -8.41
CA GLY A 396 -29.99 -4.49 -9.41
C GLY A 396 -29.77 -4.09 -10.88
N ALA A 397 -29.77 -2.80 -11.21
CA ALA A 397 -29.58 -2.31 -12.58
C ALA A 397 -28.95 -0.91 -12.63
N PRO A 398 -28.15 -0.57 -13.68
CA PRO A 398 -27.49 0.74 -13.79
C PRO A 398 -28.45 1.93 -13.68
N GLU A 399 -29.67 1.80 -14.20
CA GLU A 399 -30.68 2.86 -14.18
C GLU A 399 -31.09 3.24 -12.75
N ASN A 400 -30.95 2.34 -11.78
CA ASN A 400 -31.31 2.55 -10.38
C ASN A 400 -30.21 3.22 -9.55
N VAL A 401 -29.02 3.45 -10.10
CA VAL A 401 -27.86 4.02 -9.38
C VAL A 401 -28.19 5.36 -8.71
N HIS A 402 -29.05 6.17 -9.33
CA HIS A 402 -29.49 7.45 -8.78
C HIS A 402 -30.16 7.32 -7.38
N LEU A 403 -30.81 6.19 -7.09
CA LEU A 403 -31.43 5.91 -5.79
C LEU A 403 -30.37 5.71 -4.70
N LEU A 404 -29.35 4.88 -4.99
CA LEU A 404 -28.21 4.67 -4.09
C LEU A 404 -27.51 6.00 -3.78
N ILE A 405 -27.24 6.80 -4.81
CA ILE A 405 -26.59 8.10 -4.67
C ILE A 405 -27.42 9.06 -3.81
N SER A 406 -28.74 9.09 -3.99
CA SER A 406 -29.66 9.89 -3.16
C SER A 406 -29.60 9.46 -1.69
N ASP A 407 -29.63 8.17 -1.39
CA ASP A 407 -29.59 7.65 -0.02
C ASP A 407 -28.25 7.93 0.68
N VAL A 408 -27.14 7.87 -0.06
CA VAL A 408 -25.81 8.27 0.44
C VAL A 408 -25.80 9.75 0.81
N LYS A 409 -26.34 10.62 -0.05
CA LYS A 409 -26.43 12.07 0.20
C LYS A 409 -27.35 12.40 1.38
N ALA A 410 -28.41 11.62 1.56
CA ALA A 410 -29.32 11.68 2.70
C ALA A 410 -28.73 11.06 3.99
N LYS A 411 -27.49 10.55 3.96
CA LYS A 411 -26.81 9.88 5.09
C LYS A 411 -27.56 8.65 5.63
N LYS A 412 -28.40 8.01 4.82
CA LYS A 412 -29.05 6.75 5.18
C LYS A 412 -28.09 5.57 5.13
N GLN A 413 -27.10 5.65 4.26
CA GLN A 413 -26.02 4.66 4.12
C GLN A 413 -24.72 5.31 3.64
N ARG A 414 -23.62 4.55 3.69
CA ARG A 414 -22.31 4.95 3.15
C ARG A 414 -22.14 4.40 1.74
N LEU A 415 -21.42 5.12 0.89
CA LEU A 415 -20.90 4.57 -0.36
C LEU A 415 -19.60 3.83 -0.06
N PHE A 416 -19.69 2.52 0.18
CA PHE A 416 -18.52 1.70 0.50
C PHE A 416 -17.53 1.62 -0.67
N GLY A 417 -16.23 1.57 -0.36
CA GLY A 417 -15.15 1.58 -1.35
C GLY A 417 -14.77 2.96 -1.91
N TYR A 418 -15.39 4.05 -1.43
CA TYR A 418 -15.06 5.43 -1.82
C TYR A 418 -14.39 6.22 -0.69
N GLY A 419 -13.32 6.94 -1.02
CA GLY A 419 -12.44 7.67 -0.11
C GLY A 419 -11.20 6.87 0.31
N HIS A 420 -10.15 7.57 0.76
CA HIS A 420 -8.90 6.95 1.18
C HIS A 420 -8.27 7.65 2.39
N ARG A 421 -7.68 6.89 3.33
CA ARG A 421 -7.07 7.40 4.57
C ARG A 421 -5.77 8.18 4.32
N ILE A 422 -4.89 7.61 3.49
CA ILE A 422 -3.53 8.14 3.21
C ILE A 422 -3.51 9.11 2.02
N TYR A 423 -4.01 8.70 0.86
CA TYR A 423 -4.01 9.52 -0.35
C TYR A 423 -4.99 10.69 -0.26
N LYS A 424 -4.44 11.90 -0.25
CA LYS A 424 -5.18 13.14 -0.52
C LYS A 424 -5.15 13.50 -2.00
N THR A 425 -4.23 12.90 -2.76
CA THR A 425 -4.13 12.92 -4.22
C THR A 425 -4.63 11.59 -4.80
N VAL A 426 -4.49 11.36 -6.11
CA VAL A 426 -4.89 10.09 -6.74
C VAL A 426 -3.89 9.00 -6.32
N ASP A 427 -4.40 7.84 -5.89
CA ASP A 427 -3.58 6.66 -5.60
C ASP A 427 -2.73 6.29 -6.84
N PRO A 428 -1.40 6.17 -6.72
CA PRO A 428 -0.53 5.91 -7.87
C PRO A 428 -0.78 4.56 -8.55
N ARG A 429 -1.41 3.60 -7.85
CA ARG A 429 -1.82 2.30 -8.41
C ARG A 429 -3.00 2.44 -9.36
N ALA A 430 -3.86 3.45 -9.14
CA ALA A 430 -5.12 3.58 -9.84
C ALA A 430 -4.94 3.69 -11.37
N LYS A 431 -3.87 4.34 -11.85
CA LYS A 431 -3.60 4.45 -13.30
C LYS A 431 -3.31 3.09 -13.94
N PHE A 432 -2.59 2.21 -13.23
CA PHE A 432 -2.24 0.89 -13.72
C PHE A 432 -3.46 -0.03 -13.71
N ILE A 433 -4.22 -0.02 -12.62
CA ILE A 433 -5.44 -0.82 -12.49
C ILE A 433 -6.47 -0.40 -13.54
N ARG A 434 -6.63 0.91 -13.80
CA ARG A 434 -7.53 1.38 -14.87
C ARG A 434 -7.07 0.90 -16.25
N ALA A 435 -5.78 0.95 -16.56
CA ALA A 435 -5.26 0.43 -17.82
C ALA A 435 -5.58 -1.08 -17.97
N MET A 436 -5.41 -1.86 -16.91
CA MET A 436 -5.78 -3.28 -16.91
C MET A 436 -7.29 -3.50 -17.05
N MET A 437 -8.12 -2.64 -16.45
CA MET A 437 -9.57 -2.67 -16.65
C MET A 437 -9.95 -2.38 -18.10
N ASP A 438 -9.29 -1.42 -18.74
CA ASP A 438 -9.51 -1.08 -20.16
C ASP A 438 -9.12 -2.26 -21.07
N GLU A 439 -7.99 -2.92 -20.79
CA GLU A 439 -7.54 -4.16 -21.48
C GLU A 439 -8.56 -5.32 -21.35
N HIS A 440 -9.41 -5.29 -20.34
CA HIS A 440 -10.43 -6.29 -20.08
C HIS A 440 -11.87 -5.73 -20.13
N SER A 441 -12.06 -4.59 -20.79
CA SER A 441 -13.33 -3.88 -20.89
C SER A 441 -14.48 -4.76 -21.39
N GLU A 442 -14.23 -5.61 -22.39
CA GLU A 442 -15.24 -6.56 -22.88
C GLU A 442 -15.77 -7.49 -21.78
N LEU A 443 -14.90 -7.99 -20.89
CA LEU A 443 -15.32 -8.83 -19.76
C LEU A 443 -16.08 -8.01 -18.71
N MET A 444 -15.66 -6.78 -18.49
CA MET A 444 -16.31 -5.85 -17.55
C MET A 444 -17.73 -5.52 -18.00
N GLU A 445 -17.93 -5.23 -19.28
CA GLU A 445 -19.23 -4.90 -19.86
C GLU A 445 -20.19 -6.09 -19.93
N GLN A 446 -19.66 -7.30 -20.11
CA GLN A 446 -20.45 -8.54 -20.08
C GLN A 446 -20.96 -8.88 -18.69
N ASN A 447 -20.31 -8.40 -17.62
CA ASN A 447 -20.71 -8.68 -16.25
C ASN A 447 -21.80 -7.69 -15.77
N PRO A 448 -23.02 -8.16 -15.43
CA PRO A 448 -24.10 -7.28 -15.00
C PRO A 448 -23.78 -6.42 -13.78
N LEU A 449 -23.03 -6.98 -12.83
CA LEU A 449 -22.69 -6.31 -11.57
C LEU A 449 -21.65 -5.20 -11.80
N LEU A 450 -20.71 -5.43 -12.71
CA LEU A 450 -19.69 -4.44 -13.05
C LEU A 450 -20.26 -3.27 -13.85
N ARG A 451 -21.29 -3.49 -14.70
CA ARG A 451 -22.02 -2.38 -15.32
C ARG A 451 -22.63 -1.42 -14.29
N ILE A 452 -23.18 -1.96 -13.20
CA ILE A 452 -23.71 -1.15 -12.09
C ILE A 452 -22.56 -0.41 -11.40
N ALA A 453 -21.47 -1.11 -11.08
CA ALA A 453 -20.32 -0.52 -10.41
C ALA A 453 -19.67 0.62 -11.22
N LEU A 454 -19.55 0.46 -12.53
CA LEU A 454 -19.04 1.49 -13.46
C LEU A 454 -20.00 2.69 -13.55
N GLU A 455 -21.31 2.46 -13.53
CA GLU A 455 -22.29 3.56 -13.50
C GLU A 455 -22.26 4.32 -12.17
N VAL A 456 -22.10 3.62 -11.04
CA VAL A 456 -21.85 4.25 -9.73
C VAL A 456 -20.60 5.13 -9.79
N ASP A 457 -19.50 4.63 -10.38
CA ASP A 457 -18.26 5.39 -10.53
C ASP A 457 -18.44 6.63 -11.42
N ARG A 458 -19.15 6.48 -12.54
CA ARG A 458 -19.46 7.60 -13.45
C ARG A 458 -20.26 8.70 -12.76
N VAL A 459 -21.30 8.34 -12.00
CA VAL A 459 -22.14 9.30 -11.27
C VAL A 459 -21.36 9.93 -10.11
N ALA A 460 -20.64 9.15 -9.32
CA ALA A 460 -19.83 9.66 -8.21
C ALA A 460 -18.75 10.65 -8.67
N ASN A 461 -18.10 10.40 -9.81
CA ASN A 461 -17.09 11.32 -10.36
C ASN A 461 -17.67 12.61 -10.97
N SER A 462 -18.99 12.70 -11.18
CA SER A 462 -19.65 13.89 -11.74
C SER A 462 -20.56 14.63 -10.75
N ASP A 463 -20.99 14.00 -9.66
CA ASP A 463 -21.84 14.63 -8.64
C ASP A 463 -21.03 15.52 -7.68
N ALA A 464 -21.48 16.77 -7.51
CA ALA A 464 -20.85 17.80 -6.69
C ALA A 464 -20.66 17.38 -5.21
N TYR A 465 -21.52 16.51 -4.67
CA TYR A 465 -21.39 16.01 -3.31
C TYR A 465 -20.09 15.23 -3.11
N PHE A 466 -19.74 14.35 -4.04
CA PHE A 466 -18.57 13.49 -3.95
C PHE A 466 -17.29 14.22 -4.36
N THR A 467 -17.34 14.97 -5.47
CA THR A 467 -16.17 15.69 -6.00
C THR A 467 -15.67 16.76 -5.03
N SER A 468 -16.56 17.55 -4.42
CA SER A 468 -16.19 18.56 -3.40
C SER A 468 -15.57 17.96 -2.13
N ARG A 469 -15.82 16.67 -1.85
CA ARG A 469 -15.29 15.94 -0.70
C ARG A 469 -14.11 15.02 -1.07
N ASN A 470 -13.70 15.03 -2.34
CA ASN A 470 -12.69 14.13 -2.89
C ASN A 470 -12.98 12.63 -2.58
N LEU A 471 -14.26 12.24 -2.65
CA LEU A 471 -14.69 10.85 -2.45
C LEU A 471 -14.60 10.10 -3.79
N LYS A 472 -13.47 9.46 -4.04
CA LYS A 472 -13.23 8.64 -5.24
C LYS A 472 -13.14 7.17 -4.86
N ALA A 473 -13.49 6.28 -5.79
CA ALA A 473 -13.28 4.85 -5.59
C ALA A 473 -11.79 4.59 -5.29
N ASN A 474 -11.54 3.73 -4.31
CA ASN A 474 -10.18 3.32 -3.97
C ASN A 474 -9.62 2.34 -5.03
N ALA A 475 -8.29 2.29 -5.15
CA ALA A 475 -7.62 1.38 -6.08
C ALA A 475 -7.93 -0.10 -5.75
N ASP A 476 -8.21 -0.41 -4.49
CA ASP A 476 -8.54 -1.76 -4.03
C ASP A 476 -9.90 -2.24 -4.60
N LEU A 477 -10.91 -1.37 -4.66
CA LEU A 477 -12.22 -1.67 -5.26
C LEU A 477 -12.09 -1.87 -6.77
N TYR A 478 -11.35 -1.01 -7.47
CA TYR A 478 -11.13 -1.18 -8.91
C TYR A 478 -10.42 -2.48 -9.25
N GLY A 479 -9.38 -2.86 -8.50
CA GLY A 479 -8.71 -4.12 -8.76
C GLY A 479 -9.61 -5.31 -8.45
N CYS A 480 -10.52 -5.20 -7.47
CA CYS A 480 -11.54 -6.22 -7.24
C CYS A 480 -12.50 -6.40 -8.42
N PHE A 481 -12.70 -5.41 -9.28
CA PHE A 481 -13.49 -5.58 -10.51
C PHE A 481 -12.83 -6.55 -11.49
N LEU A 482 -11.49 -6.59 -11.54
CA LEU A 482 -10.76 -7.55 -12.38
C LEU A 482 -11.02 -8.99 -11.94
N TYR A 483 -11.10 -9.28 -10.64
CA TYR A 483 -11.47 -10.62 -10.16
C TYR A 483 -12.87 -11.03 -10.65
N THR A 484 -13.85 -10.15 -10.50
CA THR A 484 -15.23 -10.40 -10.94
C THR A 484 -15.33 -10.54 -12.47
N ALA A 485 -14.57 -9.74 -13.22
CA ALA A 485 -14.50 -9.85 -14.69
C ALA A 485 -13.86 -11.18 -15.13
N MET A 486 -12.92 -11.71 -14.35
CA MET A 486 -12.30 -13.03 -14.54
C MET A 486 -13.17 -14.19 -14.04
N GLY A 487 -14.38 -13.93 -13.54
CA GLY A 487 -15.35 -14.95 -13.17
C GLY A 487 -15.23 -15.46 -11.72
N PHE A 488 -14.51 -14.75 -10.85
CA PHE A 488 -14.52 -15.05 -9.41
C PHE A 488 -15.80 -14.50 -8.77
N GLU A 489 -16.43 -15.29 -7.90
CA GLU A 489 -17.56 -14.80 -7.11
C GLU A 489 -17.09 -13.89 -5.97
N THR A 490 -17.96 -12.99 -5.53
CA THR A 490 -17.61 -11.87 -4.64
C THR A 490 -17.04 -12.32 -3.29
N ASP A 491 -17.52 -13.43 -2.74
CA ASP A 491 -17.12 -13.97 -1.44
C ASP A 491 -15.68 -14.55 -1.41
N ILE A 492 -15.06 -14.84 -2.56
CA ILE A 492 -13.66 -15.31 -2.64
C ILE A 492 -12.66 -14.21 -3.03
N ILE A 493 -13.13 -13.03 -3.43
CA ILE A 493 -12.26 -11.93 -3.89
C ILE A 493 -11.31 -11.45 -2.79
N ILE A 494 -11.83 -11.14 -1.60
CA ILE A 494 -11.00 -10.67 -0.49
C ILE A 494 -10.02 -11.73 0.02
N PRO A 495 -10.42 -13.02 0.19
CA PRO A 495 -9.46 -14.10 0.42
C PRO A 495 -8.34 -14.12 -0.62
N MET A 496 -8.67 -14.06 -1.92
CA MET A 496 -7.67 -14.07 -2.98
C MET A 496 -6.76 -12.83 -2.96
N ALA A 497 -7.31 -11.63 -2.76
CA ALA A 497 -6.53 -10.41 -2.61
C ALA A 497 -5.65 -10.42 -1.36
N SER A 498 -5.99 -11.20 -0.33
CA SER A 498 -5.11 -11.35 0.84
C SER A 498 -3.82 -12.12 0.52
N LEU A 499 -3.85 -13.04 -0.47
CA LEU A 499 -2.66 -13.76 -0.92
C LEU A 499 -1.63 -12.83 -1.56
N SER A 500 -2.08 -11.85 -2.34
CA SER A 500 -1.19 -10.83 -2.90
C SER A 500 -0.56 -9.97 -1.81
N ARG A 501 -1.29 -9.71 -0.71
CA ARG A 501 -0.77 -8.89 0.39
C ARG A 501 0.25 -9.60 1.28
N THR A 502 0.26 -10.93 1.26
CA THR A 502 1.00 -11.73 2.24
C THR A 502 2.51 -11.56 2.10
N ALA A 503 3.04 -11.34 0.90
CA ALA A 503 4.47 -11.12 0.69
C ALA A 503 5.03 -9.94 1.52
N GLY A 504 4.35 -8.79 1.47
CA GLY A 504 4.71 -7.61 2.25
C GLY A 504 4.57 -7.82 3.77
N VAL A 505 3.49 -8.48 4.22
CA VAL A 505 3.30 -8.82 5.64
C VAL A 505 4.41 -9.75 6.14
N MET A 506 4.79 -10.76 5.35
CA MET A 506 5.90 -11.66 5.67
C MET A 506 7.25 -10.94 5.68
N ALA A 507 7.45 -9.94 4.81
CA ALA A 507 8.65 -9.11 4.82
C ALA A 507 8.78 -8.31 6.11
N HIS A 508 7.69 -7.70 6.59
CA HIS A 508 7.67 -7.01 7.88
C HIS A 508 7.86 -7.97 9.06
N TRP A 509 7.26 -9.16 9.01
CA TRP A 509 7.48 -10.19 10.04
C TRP A 509 8.95 -10.62 10.09
N ARG A 510 9.55 -10.88 8.93
CA ARG A 510 10.95 -11.24 8.80
C ARG A 510 11.86 -10.13 9.35
N GLU A 511 11.55 -8.87 9.07
CA GLU A 511 12.26 -7.71 9.65
C GLU A 511 12.15 -7.72 11.18
N ALA A 512 10.94 -7.90 11.74
CA ALA A 512 10.72 -7.96 13.18
C ALA A 512 11.46 -9.12 13.87
N MET A 513 11.52 -10.31 13.25
CA MET A 513 12.22 -11.47 13.81
C MET A 513 13.75 -11.33 13.83
N HIS A 514 14.32 -10.34 13.12
CA HIS A 514 15.76 -10.03 13.16
C HIS A 514 16.08 -8.76 13.96
N GLN A 515 15.07 -8.12 14.55
CA GLN A 515 15.23 -6.96 15.42
C GLN A 515 15.23 -7.37 16.90
N THR A 516 15.55 -6.43 17.79
CA THR A 516 15.40 -6.64 19.23
C THR A 516 13.91 -6.84 19.55
N PRO A 517 13.52 -7.96 20.19
CA PRO A 517 12.12 -8.25 20.42
C PRO A 517 11.51 -7.22 21.36
N MET A 518 10.32 -6.72 21.02
CA MET A 518 9.56 -5.80 21.87
C MET A 518 8.08 -6.16 21.82
N LEU A 519 7.51 -6.48 22.98
CA LEU A 519 6.08 -6.73 23.12
C LEU A 519 5.30 -5.44 22.88
N TRP A 520 4.33 -5.47 21.96
CA TRP A 520 3.44 -4.35 21.72
C TRP A 520 2.34 -4.33 22.78
N ARG A 521 2.50 -3.46 23.78
CA ARG A 521 1.58 -3.34 24.91
C ARG A 521 1.16 -1.88 25.13
N PRO A 522 0.15 -1.38 24.38
CA PRO A 522 -0.30 -0.01 24.51
C PRO A 522 -0.90 0.28 25.89
N LEU A 523 -0.86 1.55 26.29
CA LEU A 523 -1.51 2.04 27.51
C LEU A 523 -2.96 2.47 27.22
N GLN A 524 -3.74 2.61 28.28
CA GLN A 524 -5.04 3.29 28.26
C GLN A 524 -5.06 4.44 29.27
N VAL A 525 -5.92 5.44 29.03
CA VAL A 525 -6.31 6.43 30.04
C VAL A 525 -7.62 5.95 30.66
N PHE A 526 -7.58 5.57 31.93
CA PHE A 526 -8.77 5.16 32.67
C PHE A 526 -9.65 6.38 32.94
N THR A 527 -10.94 6.29 32.65
CA THR A 527 -11.93 7.37 32.80
C THR A 527 -13.12 6.98 33.67
N GLY A 528 -13.01 5.83 34.36
CA GLY A 528 -13.96 5.44 35.40
C GLY A 528 -13.57 6.03 36.76
N SER A 529 -14.37 5.73 37.79
CA SER A 529 -14.06 6.13 39.16
C SER A 529 -13.07 5.15 39.80
N ALA A 530 -12.04 5.66 40.48
CA ALA A 530 -11.22 4.82 41.36
C ALA A 530 -12.09 4.23 42.48
N ALA A 531 -11.87 2.95 42.80
CA ALA A 531 -12.38 2.39 44.04
C ALA A 531 -11.69 3.11 45.21
N GLN A 532 -12.50 3.62 46.14
CA GLN A 532 -12.04 4.29 47.36
C GLN A 532 -11.40 3.32 48.34
#